data_AF-X0SBY1-F1
#
_entry.id   AF-X0SBY1-F1
#
_cell.length_a   1.000
_cell.length_b   1.000
_cell.length_c   1.000
_cell.angle_alpha   90.00
_cell.angle_beta   90.00
_cell.angle_gamma   90.00
#
_symmetry.space_group_name_H-M   'P 1'
#
loop_
_entity.id
_entity.type
_entity.pdbx_description
1 polymer ?
#
loop_
_entity_poly.entity_id
_entity_poly.type
_entity_poly.pdbx_seq_one_letter_code
_entity_poly.pdbx_strand_id
1 'polypeptide(L)'
;MADEVTAARPGPGPSLLAEMQDYLGALKTVRFARRVFFILVFLSLLLQVALYLTIRFWDVQVLEQLLRDMGAAEPAAETGALTLWRFALEFGLPLAHFVGACATFLLAIAALLAVNVSLSGRLGGAQANISSFFWVVLLLAMLVPWQQIVPVTHVPSVFYSLGDLQHVAVFQPEIWLDSVLHYVRYVAYPLLGALVLLASVLGARRGYCQAADRMKRALGAPGN
;
A
#
# COMPACT_ATOMS: atom_id res chain seq x y z
N MET A 1 6.81 61.37 -14.36
CA MET A 1 5.57 60.70 -13.89
C MET A 1 5.75 59.18 -14.04
N ALA A 2 6.68 58.59 -13.29
CA ALA A 2 6.91 57.14 -13.21
C ALA A 2 7.86 56.78 -12.04
N ASP A 3 7.80 57.53 -10.93
CA ASP A 3 8.47 57.14 -9.68
C ASP A 3 7.46 56.35 -8.85
N GLU A 4 7.16 55.14 -9.33
CA GLU A 4 6.39 54.16 -8.56
C GLU A 4 7.35 53.57 -7.53
N VAL A 5 7.26 54.15 -6.33
CA VAL A 5 8.01 53.81 -5.12
C VAL A 5 8.06 52.30 -4.95
N THR A 6 9.23 51.71 -5.20
CA THR A 6 9.63 50.36 -4.82
C THR A 6 9.73 50.27 -3.30
N ALA A 7 8.61 50.41 -2.60
CA ALA A 7 8.55 50.23 -1.16
C ALA A 7 8.88 48.77 -0.87
N ALA A 8 10.07 48.52 -0.31
CA ALA A 8 10.53 47.22 0.09
C ALA A 8 9.44 46.54 0.95
N ARG A 9 8.93 45.39 0.48
CA ARG A 9 7.93 44.64 1.24
C ARG A 9 8.56 44.24 2.58
N PRO A 10 7.92 44.55 3.73
CA PRO A 10 8.43 44.12 5.01
C PRO A 10 8.54 42.60 5.02
N GLY A 11 9.69 42.11 5.48
CA GLY A 11 9.96 40.67 5.57
C GLY A 11 8.92 39.95 6.44
N PRO A 12 8.79 38.62 6.28
CA PRO A 12 7.87 37.83 7.10
C PRO A 12 8.19 38.01 8.59
N GLY A 13 7.17 38.34 9.39
CA GLY A 13 7.32 38.50 10.83
C GLY A 13 7.74 37.20 11.53
N PRO A 14 8.37 37.29 12.72
CA PRO A 14 8.89 36.12 13.46
C PRO A 14 7.81 35.09 13.80
N SER A 15 6.55 35.51 14.00
CA SER A 15 5.42 34.61 14.27
C SER A 15 5.11 33.68 13.08
N LEU A 16 5.21 34.18 11.85
CA LEU A 16 4.95 33.39 10.64
C LEU A 16 6.04 32.32 10.43
N LEU A 17 7.28 32.62 10.80
CA LEU A 17 8.37 31.65 10.74
C LEU A 17 8.18 30.51 11.74
N ALA A 18 7.73 30.81 12.95
CA ALA A 18 7.41 29.78 13.96
C ALA A 18 6.27 28.86 13.46
N GLU A 19 5.19 29.43 12.93
CA GLU A 19 4.07 28.65 12.39
C GLU A 19 4.49 27.73 11.24
N MET A 20 5.34 28.22 10.32
CA MET A 20 5.90 27.41 9.24
C MET A 20 6.75 26.23 9.75
N GLN A 21 7.53 26.45 10.82
CA GLN A 21 8.33 25.38 11.42
C GLN A 21 7.45 24.28 12.02
N ASP A 22 6.34 24.65 12.66
CA ASP A 22 5.39 23.69 13.25
C ASP A 22 4.72 22.82 12.18
N TYR A 23 4.26 23.41 11.07
CA TYR A 23 3.70 22.64 9.94
C TYR A 23 4.73 21.68 9.32
N LEU A 24 6.00 22.08 9.24
CA LEU A 24 7.06 21.22 8.73
C LEU A 24 7.36 20.05 9.68
N GLY A 25 7.32 20.29 10.99
CA GLY A 25 7.40 19.24 12.00
C GLY A 25 6.30 18.19 11.80
N ALA A 26 5.05 18.65 11.68
CA ALA A 26 3.90 17.78 11.43
C ALA A 26 4.05 16.96 10.13
N LEU A 27 4.49 17.59 9.03
CA LEU A 27 4.71 16.89 7.77
C LEU A 27 5.80 15.83 7.84
N LYS A 28 6.87 16.05 8.61
CA LYS A 28 7.94 15.04 8.81
C LYS A 28 7.41 13.79 9.50
N THR A 29 6.62 13.97 10.56
CA THR A 29 5.98 12.86 11.30
C THR A 29 5.04 12.07 10.41
N VAL A 30 4.18 12.76 9.65
CA VAL A 30 3.27 12.12 8.68
C VAL A 30 4.06 11.36 7.61
N ARG A 31 5.17 11.92 7.11
CA ARG A 31 6.03 11.25 6.12
C ARG A 31 6.65 9.97 6.67
N PHE A 32 7.08 9.98 7.93
CA PHE A 32 7.62 8.79 8.58
C PHE A 32 6.55 7.70 8.70
N ALA A 33 5.37 8.04 9.24
CA ALA A 33 4.26 7.10 9.37
C ALA A 33 3.86 6.48 8.03
N ARG A 34 3.73 7.30 6.97
CA ARG A 34 3.43 6.83 5.62
C ARG A 34 4.46 5.82 5.09
N ARG A 35 5.75 5.99 5.38
CA ARG A 35 6.79 5.04 4.96
C ARG A 35 6.64 3.70 5.67
N VAL A 36 6.37 3.71 6.97
CA VAL A 36 6.14 2.49 7.74
C VAL A 36 4.94 1.74 7.18
N PHE A 37 3.79 2.41 7.01
CA PHE A 37 2.60 1.77 6.45
C PHE A 37 2.81 1.28 5.03
N PHE A 38 3.51 2.04 4.18
CA PHE A 38 3.89 1.58 2.84
C PHE A 38 4.66 0.26 2.88
N ILE A 39 5.69 0.16 3.75
CA ILE A 39 6.49 -1.06 3.87
C ILE A 39 5.63 -2.23 4.32
N LEU A 40 4.73 -2.02 5.29
CA LEU A 40 3.82 -3.08 5.77
C LEU A 40 2.88 -3.58 4.67
N VAL A 41 2.27 -2.67 3.89
CA VAL A 41 1.41 -3.06 2.77
C VAL A 41 2.21 -3.79 1.69
N PHE A 42 3.40 -3.28 1.36
CA PHE A 42 4.26 -3.90 0.35
C PHE A 42 4.71 -5.30 0.76
N LEU A 43 5.13 -5.49 2.02
CA LEU A 43 5.51 -6.81 2.55
C LEU A 43 4.32 -7.78 2.57
N SER A 44 3.12 -7.30 2.91
CA SER A 44 1.90 -8.12 2.85
C SER A 44 1.60 -8.60 1.43
N LEU A 45 1.69 -7.71 0.43
CA LEU A 45 1.53 -8.07 -0.99
C LEU A 45 2.61 -9.05 -1.47
N LEU A 46 3.87 -8.81 -1.11
CA LEU A 46 4.97 -9.71 -1.46
C LEU A 46 4.81 -11.09 -0.85
N LEU A 47 4.38 -11.17 0.42
CA LEU A 47 4.15 -12.44 1.09
C LEU A 47 3.04 -13.24 0.40
N GLN A 48 1.96 -12.57 -0.04
CA GLN A 48 0.87 -13.23 -0.77
C GLN A 48 1.33 -13.78 -2.12
N VAL A 49 2.08 -13.01 -2.89
CA VAL A 49 2.65 -13.47 -4.16
C VAL A 49 3.66 -14.60 -3.93
N ALA A 50 4.51 -14.48 -2.91
CA ALA A 50 5.48 -15.51 -2.56
C ALA A 50 4.79 -16.82 -2.18
N LEU A 51 3.76 -16.78 -1.32
CA LEU A 51 2.97 -17.96 -0.94
C LEU A 51 2.31 -18.61 -2.16
N TYR A 52 1.72 -17.82 -3.06
CA TYR A 52 1.16 -18.33 -4.31
C TYR A 52 2.22 -19.02 -5.18
N LEU A 53 3.37 -18.37 -5.39
CA LEU A 53 4.45 -18.95 -6.20
C LEU A 53 5.00 -20.22 -5.57
N THR A 54 5.15 -20.26 -4.24
CA THR A 54 5.58 -21.47 -3.54
C THR A 54 4.57 -22.59 -3.73
N ILE A 55 3.27 -22.34 -3.57
CA ILE A 55 2.24 -23.37 -3.80
C ILE A 55 2.22 -23.85 -5.25
N ARG A 56 2.40 -22.93 -6.21
CA ARG A 56 2.28 -23.26 -7.63
C ARG A 56 3.48 -24.05 -8.15
N PHE A 57 4.68 -23.75 -7.69
CA PHE A 57 5.92 -24.32 -8.21
C PHE A 57 6.55 -25.38 -7.29
N TRP A 58 6.20 -25.39 -6.00
CA TRP A 58 6.64 -26.42 -5.07
C TRP A 58 5.68 -27.61 -5.14
N ASP A 59 6.25 -28.80 -5.33
CA ASP A 59 5.59 -30.05 -5.70
C ASP A 59 4.16 -30.21 -5.14
N VAL A 60 3.19 -30.32 -6.06
CA VAL A 60 1.75 -30.45 -5.78
C VAL A 60 1.47 -31.61 -4.83
N GLN A 61 2.33 -32.64 -4.83
CA GLN A 61 2.19 -33.82 -3.96
C GLN A 61 2.27 -33.47 -2.47
N VAL A 62 3.15 -32.53 -2.08
CA VAL A 62 3.28 -32.11 -0.68
C VAL A 62 2.03 -31.37 -0.21
N LEU A 63 1.47 -30.53 -1.08
CA LEU A 63 0.26 -29.77 -0.77
C LEU A 63 -0.98 -30.67 -0.76
N GLU A 64 -1.08 -31.62 -1.68
CA GLU A 64 -2.17 -32.61 -1.70
C GLU A 64 -2.16 -33.47 -0.44
N GLN A 65 -0.97 -33.86 0.04
CA GLN A 65 -0.80 -34.58 1.30
C GLN A 65 -1.19 -33.69 2.51
N LEU A 66 -0.73 -32.44 2.56
CA LEU A 66 -1.15 -31.47 3.60
C LEU A 66 -2.66 -31.27 3.65
N LEU A 67 -3.31 -31.18 2.49
CA LEU A 67 -4.75 -30.98 2.39
C LEU A 67 -5.54 -32.22 2.79
N ARG A 68 -5.06 -33.43 2.45
CA ARG A 68 -5.63 -34.68 2.96
C ARG A 68 -5.48 -34.78 4.48
N ASP A 69 -4.30 -34.46 5.01
CA ASP A 69 -4.00 -34.54 6.44
C ASP A 69 -4.71 -33.45 7.26
N MET A 70 -5.10 -32.32 6.64
CA MET A 70 -5.99 -31.33 7.27
C MET A 70 -7.43 -31.85 7.44
N GLY A 71 -7.86 -32.79 6.58
CA GLY A 71 -9.19 -33.41 6.65
C GLY A 71 -9.22 -34.73 7.43
N ALA A 72 -8.10 -35.43 7.53
CA ALA A 72 -7.98 -36.71 8.21
C ALA A 72 -7.44 -36.54 9.64
N ALA A 73 -8.27 -36.83 10.64
CA ALA A 73 -7.95 -36.69 12.06
C ALA A 73 -6.96 -37.74 12.62
N GLU A 74 -6.03 -38.24 11.81
CA GLU A 74 -5.04 -39.25 12.27
C GLU A 74 -3.66 -38.63 12.54
N PRO A 75 -3.10 -38.83 13.75
CA PRO A 75 -1.77 -38.34 14.09
C PRO A 75 -0.70 -39.30 13.55
N ALA A 76 -0.50 -39.32 12.24
CA ALA A 76 0.73 -39.89 11.68
C ALA A 76 1.88 -38.90 11.92
N ALA A 77 3.09 -39.39 12.16
CA ALA A 77 4.26 -38.58 12.50
C ALA A 77 4.53 -37.50 11.43
N GLU A 78 4.02 -36.29 11.64
CA GLU A 78 4.19 -35.16 10.74
C GLU A 78 5.68 -34.83 10.63
N THR A 79 6.20 -34.79 9.41
CA THR A 79 7.55 -34.29 9.16
C THR A 79 7.58 -32.79 9.49
N GLY A 80 8.55 -32.30 10.26
CA GLY A 80 8.55 -30.91 10.76
C GLY A 80 8.41 -29.81 9.69
N ALA A 81 8.72 -30.10 8.43
CA ALA A 81 8.47 -29.21 7.30
C ALA A 81 6.96 -29.00 7.03
N LEU A 82 6.13 -30.04 7.15
CA LEU A 82 4.68 -29.98 6.95
C LEU A 82 4.03 -29.07 8.00
N THR A 83 4.45 -29.20 9.26
CA THR A 83 3.95 -28.38 10.36
C THR A 83 4.28 -26.89 10.17
N LEU A 84 5.49 -26.57 9.68
CA LEU A 84 5.87 -25.19 9.33
C LEU A 84 5.04 -24.63 8.18
N TRP A 85 4.77 -25.42 7.15
CA TRP A 85 3.93 -25.00 6.03
C TRP A 85 2.47 -24.77 6.42
N ARG A 86 1.89 -25.69 7.20
CA ARG A 86 0.54 -25.53 7.74
C ARG A 86 0.46 -24.25 8.57
N PHE A 87 1.42 -24.03 9.46
CA PHE A 87 1.49 -22.79 10.24
C PHE A 87 1.60 -21.54 9.34
N ALA A 88 2.47 -21.57 8.32
CA ALA A 88 2.63 -20.44 7.40
C ALA A 88 1.35 -20.12 6.62
N LEU A 89 0.57 -21.13 6.22
CA LEU A 89 -0.68 -20.95 5.49
C LEU A 89 -1.85 -20.55 6.40
N GLU A 90 -2.02 -21.23 7.52
CA GLU A 90 -3.11 -20.97 8.46
C GLU A 90 -2.95 -19.64 9.19
N PHE A 91 -1.72 -19.27 9.54
CA PHE A 91 -1.45 -18.04 10.29
C PHE A 91 -0.93 -16.91 9.40
N GLY A 92 0.03 -17.21 8.53
CA GLY A 92 0.71 -16.18 7.73
C GLY A 92 -0.21 -15.46 6.75
N LEU A 93 -1.17 -16.17 6.15
CA LEU A 93 -2.07 -15.60 5.16
C LEU A 93 -3.15 -14.70 5.77
N PRO A 94 -3.90 -15.11 6.82
CA PRO A 94 -4.80 -14.20 7.53
C PRO A 94 -4.07 -13.02 8.17
N LEU A 95 -2.86 -13.24 8.71
CA LEU A 95 -2.04 -12.17 9.26
C LEU A 95 -1.65 -11.16 8.18
N ALA A 96 -1.18 -11.61 7.02
CA ALA A 96 -0.84 -10.75 5.89
C ALA A 96 -2.05 -9.93 5.45
N HIS A 97 -3.21 -10.57 5.33
CA HIS A 97 -4.47 -9.92 4.98
C HIS A 97 -4.84 -8.82 5.98
N PHE A 98 -4.86 -9.14 7.27
CA PHE A 98 -5.19 -8.21 8.33
C PHE A 98 -4.21 -7.03 8.40
N VAL A 99 -2.90 -7.32 8.44
CA VAL A 99 -1.84 -6.30 8.50
C VAL A 99 -1.88 -5.40 7.26
N GLY A 100 -2.05 -5.98 6.08
CA GLY A 100 -2.13 -5.24 4.82
C GLY A 100 -3.35 -4.32 4.77
N ALA A 101 -4.53 -4.80 5.18
CA ALA A 101 -5.76 -4.01 5.23
C ALA A 101 -5.65 -2.86 6.24
N CYS A 102 -5.24 -3.16 7.49
CA CYS A 102 -5.06 -2.15 8.53
C CYS A 102 -4.01 -1.10 8.14
N ALA A 103 -2.86 -1.53 7.61
CA ALA A 103 -1.81 -0.62 7.17
C ALA A 103 -2.27 0.27 6.01
N THR A 104 -3.06 -0.25 5.07
CA THR A 104 -3.60 0.55 3.95
C THR A 104 -4.61 1.58 4.44
N PHE A 105 -5.48 1.21 5.38
CA PHE A 105 -6.40 2.14 6.01
C PHE A 105 -5.67 3.27 6.76
N LEU A 106 -4.67 2.92 7.56
CA LEU A 106 -3.83 3.91 8.26
C LEU A 106 -3.01 4.77 7.28
N LEU A 107 -2.55 4.19 6.16
CA LEU A 107 -1.90 4.94 5.08
C LEU A 107 -2.85 5.96 4.45
N ALA A 108 -4.13 5.62 4.26
CA ALA A 108 -5.15 6.54 3.74
C ALA A 108 -5.39 7.71 4.70
N ILE A 109 -5.51 7.43 6.00
CA ILE A 109 -5.62 8.47 7.04
C ILE A 109 -4.37 9.37 7.04
N ALA A 110 -3.18 8.78 7.02
CA ALA A 110 -1.94 9.54 6.99
C ALA A 110 -1.81 10.41 5.73
N ALA A 111 -2.28 9.92 4.57
CA ALA A 111 -2.35 10.70 3.34
C ALA A 111 -3.36 11.86 3.44
N LEU A 112 -4.53 11.63 4.03
CA LEU A 112 -5.54 12.67 4.28
C LEU A 112 -5.00 13.77 5.22
N LEU A 113 -4.31 13.39 6.29
CA LEU A 113 -3.66 14.33 7.20
C LEU A 113 -2.58 15.15 6.47
N ALA A 114 -1.80 14.52 5.59
CA ALA A 114 -0.81 15.24 4.77
C ALA A 114 -1.49 16.28 3.85
N VAL A 115 -2.64 15.95 3.26
CA VAL A 115 -3.43 16.88 2.45
C VAL A 115 -3.91 18.05 3.31
N ASN A 116 -4.55 17.79 4.46
CA ASN A 116 -5.05 18.83 5.35
C ASN A 116 -3.93 19.77 5.82
N VAL A 117 -2.80 19.24 6.27
CA VAL A 117 -1.65 20.07 6.68
C VAL A 117 -1.12 20.91 5.51
N SER A 118 -1.08 20.36 4.30
CA SER A 118 -0.63 21.11 3.12
C SER A 118 -1.60 22.24 2.72
N LEU A 119 -2.91 22.05 2.93
CA LEU A 119 -3.93 23.06 2.68
C LEU A 119 -3.87 24.18 3.73
N SER A 120 -3.79 23.82 5.01
CA SER A 120 -3.73 24.80 6.12
C SER A 120 -2.47 25.66 6.05
N GLY A 121 -1.30 25.06 5.83
CA GLY A 121 -0.03 25.79 5.73
C GLY A 121 0.15 26.55 4.41
N ARG A 122 -0.83 26.48 3.49
CA ARG A 122 -0.73 26.98 2.09
C ARG A 122 0.57 26.56 1.41
N LEU A 123 1.08 25.40 1.81
CA LEU A 123 2.34 24.86 1.34
C LEU A 123 2.12 24.42 -0.11
N GLY A 124 3.01 24.85 -1.01
CA GLY A 124 2.96 24.38 -2.40
C GLY A 124 2.99 22.84 -2.46
N GLY A 125 2.45 22.26 -3.52
CA GLY A 125 2.43 20.80 -3.69
C GLY A 125 1.18 20.10 -3.14
N ALA A 126 0.17 20.84 -2.69
CA ALA A 126 -1.14 20.29 -2.29
C ALA A 126 -1.75 19.39 -3.40
N GLN A 127 -1.65 19.80 -4.67
CA GLN A 127 -2.13 19.01 -5.81
C GLN A 127 -1.50 17.61 -5.87
N ALA A 128 -0.19 17.49 -5.62
CA ALA A 128 0.51 16.21 -5.64
C ALA A 128 0.12 15.33 -4.44
N ASN A 129 -0.10 15.93 -3.26
CA ASN A 129 -0.61 15.23 -2.09
C ASN A 129 -2.04 14.71 -2.30
N ILE A 130 -2.91 15.51 -2.94
CA ILE A 130 -4.28 15.12 -3.28
C ILE A 130 -4.29 13.95 -4.26
N SER A 131 -3.49 14.02 -5.33
CA SER A 131 -3.36 12.90 -6.28
C SER A 131 -2.85 11.64 -5.59
N SER A 132 -1.83 11.77 -4.73
CA SER A 132 -1.30 10.66 -3.93
C SER A 132 -2.37 10.04 -3.01
N PHE A 133 -3.21 10.86 -2.38
CA PHE A 133 -4.33 10.40 -1.57
C PHE A 133 -5.32 9.55 -2.38
N PHE A 134 -5.71 9.99 -3.57
CA PHE A 134 -6.61 9.20 -4.43
C PHE A 134 -6.02 7.85 -4.84
N TRP A 135 -4.71 7.77 -5.10
CA TRP A 135 -4.05 6.48 -5.34
C TRP A 135 -4.11 5.55 -4.12
N VAL A 136 -4.00 6.08 -2.90
CA VAL A 136 -4.15 5.28 -1.67
C VAL A 136 -5.59 4.85 -1.46
N VAL A 137 -6.58 5.69 -1.77
CA VAL A 137 -8.00 5.32 -1.71
C VAL A 137 -8.32 4.22 -2.74
N LEU A 138 -7.79 4.33 -3.95
CA LEU A 138 -7.90 3.28 -4.96
C LEU A 138 -7.27 1.97 -4.48
N LEU A 139 -6.08 2.04 -3.87
CA LEU A 139 -5.44 0.87 -3.26
C LEU A 139 -6.32 0.25 -2.17
N LEU A 140 -6.87 1.07 -1.28
CA LEU A 140 -7.78 0.61 -0.22
C LEU A 140 -8.98 -0.11 -0.83
N ALA A 141 -9.60 0.46 -1.86
CA ALA A 141 -10.69 -0.18 -2.58
C ALA A 141 -10.28 -1.52 -3.20
N MET A 142 -9.08 -1.65 -3.78
CA MET A 142 -8.60 -2.92 -4.33
C MET A 142 -8.30 -4.00 -3.28
N LEU A 143 -7.89 -3.59 -2.08
CA LEU A 143 -7.55 -4.50 -0.99
C LEU A 143 -8.77 -4.96 -0.18
N VAL A 144 -9.90 -4.25 -0.27
CA VAL A 144 -11.15 -4.66 0.37
C VAL A 144 -11.63 -5.99 -0.21
N PRO A 145 -11.97 -6.99 0.64
CA PRO A 145 -12.48 -8.27 0.19
C PRO A 145 -13.96 -8.13 -0.24
N TRP A 146 -14.20 -7.56 -1.42
CA TRP A 146 -15.55 -7.29 -1.94
C TRP A 146 -16.45 -8.53 -1.96
N GLN A 147 -15.87 -9.72 -2.14
CA GLN A 147 -16.59 -10.99 -2.12
C GLN A 147 -17.29 -11.27 -0.78
N GLN A 148 -16.73 -10.82 0.34
CA GLN A 148 -17.35 -11.00 1.67
C GLN A 148 -18.50 -10.02 1.91
N ILE A 149 -18.48 -8.86 1.23
CA ILE A 149 -19.48 -7.80 1.37
C ILE A 149 -20.64 -8.03 0.39
N VAL A 150 -20.34 -8.43 -0.84
CA VAL A 150 -21.30 -8.62 -1.93
C VAL A 150 -21.13 -10.04 -2.50
N PRO A 151 -21.78 -11.05 -1.88
CA PRO A 151 -21.58 -12.45 -2.24
C PRO A 151 -22.10 -12.82 -3.64
N VAL A 152 -22.91 -11.94 -4.26
CA VAL A 152 -23.53 -12.17 -5.57
C VAL A 152 -22.51 -12.03 -6.73
N THR A 153 -21.43 -11.29 -6.51
CA THR A 153 -20.44 -11.00 -7.56
C THR A 153 -19.06 -11.50 -7.18
N HIS A 154 -18.46 -12.33 -8.03
CA HIS A 154 -17.05 -12.72 -7.92
C HIS A 154 -16.15 -11.55 -8.33
N VAL A 155 -16.09 -10.51 -7.50
CA VAL A 155 -15.14 -9.42 -7.67
C VAL A 155 -13.81 -9.85 -7.04
N PRO A 156 -12.74 -10.04 -7.83
CA PRO A 156 -11.47 -10.50 -7.30
C PRO A 156 -10.83 -9.40 -6.45
N SER A 157 -10.54 -9.71 -5.19
CA SER A 157 -9.68 -8.90 -4.33
C SER A 157 -8.21 -9.15 -4.63
N VAL A 158 -7.34 -8.21 -4.23
CA VAL A 158 -5.89 -8.39 -4.33
C VAL A 158 -5.37 -9.47 -3.38
N PHE A 159 -6.02 -9.66 -2.23
CA PHE A 159 -5.68 -10.70 -1.28
C PHE A 159 -6.44 -12.00 -1.56
N TYR A 160 -5.78 -13.12 -1.30
CA TYR A 160 -6.34 -14.47 -1.45
C TYR A 160 -6.74 -15.04 -0.09
N SER A 161 -7.75 -15.89 -0.09
CA SER A 161 -8.11 -16.72 1.05
C SER A 161 -7.43 -18.09 0.98
N LEU A 162 -7.41 -18.82 2.10
CA LEU A 162 -6.93 -20.20 2.11
C LEU A 162 -7.72 -21.09 1.13
N GLY A 163 -9.04 -20.90 1.03
CA GLY A 163 -9.88 -21.63 0.08
C GLY A 163 -9.50 -21.36 -1.37
N ASP A 164 -9.12 -20.12 -1.71
CA ASP A 164 -8.62 -19.81 -3.05
C ASP A 164 -7.32 -20.56 -3.38
N LEU A 165 -6.43 -20.72 -2.39
CA LEU A 165 -5.18 -21.48 -2.58
C LEU A 165 -5.43 -22.98 -2.69
N GLN A 166 -6.43 -23.52 -1.99
CA GLN A 166 -6.85 -24.90 -2.17
C GLN A 166 -7.36 -25.14 -3.60
N HIS A 167 -8.14 -24.19 -4.14
CA HIS A 167 -8.55 -24.25 -5.54
C HIS A 167 -7.34 -24.16 -6.49
N VAL A 168 -6.33 -23.34 -6.20
CA VAL A 168 -5.09 -23.24 -6.99
C VAL A 168 -4.34 -24.57 -7.02
N ALA A 169 -4.29 -25.29 -5.90
CA ALA A 169 -3.57 -26.55 -5.79
C ALA A 169 -4.10 -27.64 -6.74
N VAL A 170 -5.43 -27.72 -6.87
CA VAL A 170 -6.12 -28.74 -7.65
C VAL A 170 -6.41 -28.27 -9.09
N PHE A 171 -6.15 -27.00 -9.40
CA PHE A 171 -6.48 -26.40 -10.68
C PHE A 171 -5.71 -27.04 -11.83
N GLN A 172 -6.43 -27.75 -12.70
CA GLN A 172 -5.95 -28.25 -13.98
C GLN A 172 -6.67 -27.50 -15.11
N PRO A 173 -5.98 -26.63 -15.87
CA PRO A 173 -6.64 -25.86 -16.92
C PRO A 173 -7.05 -26.79 -18.08
N GLU A 174 -8.35 -26.81 -18.41
CA GLU A 174 -8.84 -27.48 -19.62
C GLU A 174 -8.54 -26.66 -20.87
N ILE A 175 -8.63 -25.33 -20.75
CA ILE A 175 -8.40 -24.36 -21.83
C ILE A 175 -7.27 -23.41 -21.41
N TRP A 176 -6.44 -23.00 -22.38
CA TRP A 176 -5.33 -22.06 -22.13
C TRP A 176 -5.80 -20.72 -21.53
N LEU A 177 -7.02 -20.28 -21.86
CA LEU A 177 -7.64 -19.07 -21.31
C LEU A 177 -7.80 -19.14 -19.78
N ASP A 178 -8.15 -20.31 -19.25
CA ASP A 178 -8.31 -20.48 -17.80
C ASP A 178 -6.97 -20.33 -17.09
N SER A 179 -5.88 -20.81 -17.70
CA SER A 179 -4.53 -20.60 -17.21
C SER A 179 -4.16 -19.11 -17.18
N VAL A 180 -4.48 -18.36 -18.24
CA VAL A 180 -4.22 -16.91 -18.29
C VAL A 180 -5.02 -16.18 -17.22
N LEU A 181 -6.33 -16.43 -17.10
CA LEU A 181 -7.18 -15.80 -16.10
C LEU A 181 -6.71 -16.13 -14.67
N HIS A 182 -6.25 -17.35 -14.46
CA HIS A 182 -5.64 -17.78 -13.21
C HIS A 182 -4.39 -16.94 -12.87
N TYR A 183 -3.41 -16.84 -13.77
CA TYR A 183 -2.21 -16.03 -13.52
C TYR A 183 -2.52 -14.54 -13.39
N VAL A 184 -3.47 -14.01 -14.15
CA VAL A 184 -3.92 -12.61 -14.02
C VAL A 184 -4.46 -12.37 -12.61
N ARG A 185 -5.29 -13.26 -12.08
CA ARG A 185 -5.86 -13.12 -10.74
C ARG A 185 -4.79 -13.22 -9.64
N TYR A 186 -3.91 -14.22 -9.72
CA TYR A 186 -2.99 -14.54 -8.63
C TYR A 186 -1.65 -13.79 -8.67
N VAL A 187 -1.29 -13.22 -9.83
CA VAL A 187 -0.03 -12.50 -10.01
C VAL A 187 -0.27 -11.06 -10.46
N ALA A 188 -1.11 -10.85 -11.46
CA ALA A 188 -1.28 -9.49 -12.02
C ALA A 188 -2.01 -8.54 -11.06
N TYR A 189 -3.00 -8.99 -10.28
CA TYR A 189 -3.69 -8.10 -9.33
C TYR A 189 -2.84 -7.61 -8.15
N PRO A 190 -2.04 -8.44 -7.46
CA PRO A 190 -1.09 -7.96 -6.46
C PRO A 190 -0.01 -7.07 -7.04
N LEU A 191 0.47 -7.39 -8.25
CA LEU A 191 1.40 -6.51 -8.96
C LEU A 191 0.75 -5.16 -9.27
N LEU A 192 -0.50 -5.14 -9.70
CA LEU A 192 -1.25 -3.91 -9.91
C LEU A 192 -1.41 -3.14 -8.59
N GLY A 193 -1.73 -3.81 -7.48
CA GLY A 193 -1.75 -3.22 -6.14
C GLY A 193 -0.39 -2.62 -5.76
N ALA A 194 0.70 -3.32 -6.02
CA ALA A 194 2.06 -2.84 -5.77
C ALA A 194 2.41 -1.62 -6.66
N LEU A 195 1.99 -1.61 -7.92
CA LEU A 195 2.16 -0.48 -8.83
C LEU A 195 1.38 0.75 -8.37
N VAL A 196 0.13 0.57 -7.93
CA VAL A 196 -0.70 1.65 -7.36
C VAL A 196 -0.05 2.19 -6.08
N LEU A 197 0.44 1.29 -5.21
CA LEU A 197 1.16 1.65 -3.99
C LEU A 197 2.44 2.47 -4.33
N LEU A 198 3.21 2.07 -5.35
CA LEU A 198 4.38 2.80 -5.84
C LEU A 198 4.01 4.18 -6.41
N ALA A 199 2.97 4.24 -7.24
CA ALA A 199 2.46 5.48 -7.81
C ALA A 199 2.07 6.48 -6.71
N SER A 200 1.45 6.00 -5.63
CA SER A 200 1.09 6.82 -4.47
C SER A 200 2.32 7.49 -3.83
N VAL A 201 3.44 6.77 -3.68
CA VAL A 201 4.68 7.32 -3.10
C VAL A 201 5.38 8.28 -4.04
N LEU A 202 5.40 7.99 -5.35
CA LEU A 202 5.98 8.88 -6.35
C LEU A 202 5.25 10.22 -6.39
N GLY A 203 3.91 10.20 -6.33
CA GLY A 203 3.09 11.41 -6.22
C GLY A 203 3.43 12.22 -4.96
N ALA A 204 3.56 11.55 -3.81
CA ALA A 204 3.91 12.22 -2.56
C ALA A 204 5.30 12.87 -2.62
N ARG A 205 6.31 12.16 -3.15
CA ARG A 205 7.69 12.67 -3.29
C ARG A 205 7.72 13.97 -4.10
N ARG A 206 6.99 14.03 -5.21
CA ARG A 206 6.88 15.24 -6.05
C ARG A 206 6.32 16.42 -5.26
N GLY A 207 5.27 16.20 -4.45
CA GLY A 207 4.70 17.23 -3.58
C GLY A 207 5.71 17.81 -2.59
N TYR A 208 6.50 16.93 -1.96
CA TYR A 208 7.53 17.37 -1.01
C TYR A 208 8.67 18.15 -1.65
N CYS A 209 9.15 17.73 -2.83
CA CYS A 209 10.20 18.46 -3.55
C CYS A 209 9.73 19.88 -3.92
N GLN A 210 8.50 20.03 -4.41
CA GLN A 210 7.93 21.34 -4.74
C GLN A 210 7.79 22.26 -3.51
N ALA A 211 7.39 21.71 -2.37
CA ALA A 211 7.31 22.45 -1.11
C ALA A 211 8.70 22.92 -0.64
N ALA A 212 9.70 22.04 -0.69
CA ALA A 212 11.06 22.35 -0.30
C ALA A 212 11.70 23.42 -1.20
N ASP A 213 11.49 23.34 -2.52
CA ASP A 213 12.03 24.31 -3.48
C ASP A 213 11.44 25.71 -3.28
N ARG A 214 10.13 25.81 -3.00
CA ARG A 214 9.48 27.09 -2.68
C ARG A 214 10.04 27.69 -1.40
N MET A 215 10.25 26.86 -0.37
CA MET A 215 10.82 27.32 0.89
C MET A 215 12.26 27.82 0.71
N LYS A 216 13.08 27.10 -0.06
CA LYS A 216 14.45 27.52 -0.38
C LYS A 216 14.46 28.87 -1.10
N ARG A 217 13.51 29.12 -2.01
CA ARG A 217 13.36 30.44 -2.67
C ARG A 217 12.91 31.54 -1.70
N ALA A 218 12.03 31.23 -0.76
CA ALA A 218 11.58 32.18 0.25
C ALA A 218 12.69 32.58 1.24
N LEU A 219 13.57 31.63 1.59
CA LEU A 219 14.71 31.87 2.47
C LEU A 219 15.94 32.46 1.76
N GLY A 220 16.13 32.11 0.49
CA GLY A 220 17.32 32.45 -0.29
C GLY A 220 17.16 33.65 -1.22
N ALA A 221 16.03 34.35 -1.20
CA ALA A 221 15.92 35.65 -1.87
C ALA A 221 16.65 36.69 -1.00
N PRO A 222 17.87 37.14 -1.36
CA PRO A 222 18.42 38.34 -0.73
C PRO A 222 17.41 39.46 -0.94
N GLY A 223 17.03 40.15 0.14
CA GLY A 223 16.19 41.32 0.05
C GLY A 223 16.93 42.39 -0.75
N ASN A 224 16.67 42.43 -2.06
CA ASN A 224 16.99 43.55 -2.94
C ASN A 224 15.75 44.43 -3.06
#